data_AF-A0A7H4P3C3-F1
#
_entry.id   AF-A0A7H4P3C3-F1
#
_cell.length_a   1.000
_cell.length_b   1.000
_cell.length_c   1.000
_cell.angle_alpha   90.00
_cell.angle_beta   90.00
_cell.angle_gamma   90.00
#
_symmetry.space_group_name_H-M   'P 1'
#
loop_
_entity.id
_entity.type
_entity.pdbx_description
1 polymer ?
#
loop_
_entity_poly.entity_id
_entity_poly.type
_entity_poly.pdbx_seq_one_letter_code
_entity_poly.pdbx_strand_id
1 'polypeptide(L)'
;MGNKSVSLPTGNDFLAGLNDGREIWAYGEKVDNVITHPAFRNSALSIAKLYDALHDEKYQAILTTPCDTGSGGVTHPFFRVPHSVDDLIRDRDAIAQWARLSYGWLGRSPDFKASFLTTLGANPEAYGEYADNARHWYKRSQEELLYWNHAIINPPIDRNLPPDQIEDICIHVEKECDDGVIVSGAKVVATGSALTHYNFIAHYGLPVKKENLPWYAHYP
;
A
#
# COMPACT_ATOMS: atom_id res chain seq x y z
N MET A 1 -23.07 17.71 5.55
CA MET A 1 -22.65 16.29 5.66
C MET A 1 -21.90 16.18 6.98
N GLY A 2 -22.41 15.43 7.95
CA GLY A 2 -21.81 15.37 9.28
C GLY A 2 -20.39 14.81 9.21
N ASN A 3 -19.44 15.44 9.89
CA ASN A 3 -18.13 14.86 10.16
C ASN A 3 -18.37 13.51 10.84
N LYS A 4 -18.25 12.40 10.11
CA LYS A 4 -17.98 11.12 10.74
C LYS A 4 -16.70 11.33 11.53
N SER A 5 -16.75 11.14 12.85
CA SER A 5 -15.52 11.08 13.63
C SER A 5 -14.69 9.95 13.02
N VAL A 6 -13.53 10.30 12.47
CA VAL A 6 -12.56 9.32 12.00
C VAL A 6 -12.09 8.55 13.23
N SER A 7 -12.52 7.29 13.34
CA SER A 7 -12.11 6.41 14.43
C SER A 7 -10.88 5.65 13.98
N LEU A 8 -9.85 5.64 14.83
CA LEU A 8 -8.64 4.85 14.61
C LEU A 8 -9.02 3.36 14.56
N PRO A 9 -8.62 2.60 13.52
CA PRO A 9 -9.02 1.20 13.37
C PRO A 9 -8.41 0.31 14.46
N THR A 10 -9.18 -0.67 14.93
CA THR A 10 -8.72 -1.76 15.80
C THR A 10 -8.25 -2.96 14.97
N GLY A 11 -7.64 -3.95 15.63
CA GLY A 11 -7.30 -5.23 14.99
C GLY A 11 -8.54 -5.96 14.46
N ASN A 12 -9.68 -5.86 15.14
CA ASN A 12 -10.95 -6.43 14.67
C ASN A 12 -11.46 -5.72 13.42
N ASP A 13 -11.38 -4.38 13.37
CA ASP A 13 -11.77 -3.61 12.18
C ASP A 13 -10.90 -4.00 10.98
N PHE A 14 -9.59 -4.13 11.19
CA PHE A 14 -8.66 -4.60 10.16
C PHE A 14 -9.04 -5.99 9.64
N LEU A 15 -9.24 -6.97 10.53
CA LEU A 15 -9.58 -8.34 10.13
C LEU A 15 -10.94 -8.41 9.42
N ALA A 16 -11.93 -7.65 9.88
CA ALA A 16 -13.23 -7.55 9.23
C ALA A 16 -13.11 -6.98 7.81
N GLY A 17 -12.24 -5.99 7.61
CA GLY A 17 -11.94 -5.40 6.30
C GLY A 17 -11.32 -6.36 5.28
N LEU A 18 -10.79 -7.51 5.72
CA LEU A 18 -10.22 -8.53 4.81
C LEU A 18 -11.26 -9.52 4.26
N ASN A 19 -12.50 -9.49 4.75
CA ASN A 19 -13.59 -10.32 4.25
C ASN A 19 -14.39 -9.59 3.15
N ASP A 20 -13.73 -9.31 2.03
CA ASP A 20 -14.19 -8.38 0.99
C ASP A 20 -14.40 -9.02 -0.39
N GLY A 21 -14.27 -10.35 -0.50
CA GLY A 21 -14.39 -11.08 -1.75
C GLY A 21 -13.13 -11.10 -2.61
N ARG A 22 -11.96 -10.71 -2.06
CA ARG A 22 -10.66 -10.85 -2.73
C ARG A 22 -10.44 -12.25 -3.30
N GLU A 23 -9.82 -12.33 -4.47
CA GLU A 23 -9.46 -13.60 -5.09
C GLU A 23 -8.01 -13.97 -4.82
N ILE A 24 -7.80 -15.00 -4.01
CA ILE A 24 -6.48 -15.52 -3.65
C ILE A 24 -6.47 -17.03 -3.92
N TRP A 25 -5.40 -17.51 -4.54
CA TRP A 25 -5.17 -18.92 -4.79
C TRP A 25 -3.91 -19.37 -4.04
N ALA A 26 -4.00 -20.49 -3.32
CA ALA A 26 -2.88 -21.08 -2.58
C ALA A 26 -2.97 -22.61 -2.63
N TYR A 27 -1.84 -23.28 -2.85
CA TYR A 27 -1.77 -24.75 -2.93
C TYR A 27 -2.76 -25.38 -3.94
N GLY A 28 -3.04 -24.68 -5.04
CA GLY A 28 -3.95 -25.15 -6.10
C GLY A 28 -5.43 -24.87 -5.85
N GLU A 29 -5.79 -24.31 -4.69
CA GLU A 29 -7.18 -24.07 -4.29
C GLU A 29 -7.46 -22.57 -4.09
N LYS A 30 -8.71 -22.17 -4.33
CA LYS A 30 -9.18 -20.83 -4.00
C LYS A 30 -9.31 -20.69 -2.48
N VAL A 31 -8.85 -19.57 -1.95
CA VAL A 31 -8.93 -19.23 -0.53
C VAL A 31 -10.27 -18.54 -0.27
N ASP A 32 -11.18 -19.22 0.43
CA ASP A 32 -12.50 -18.66 0.74
C ASP A 32 -12.43 -17.47 1.70
N ASN A 33 -11.58 -17.55 2.73
CA ASN A 33 -11.41 -16.50 3.71
C ASN A 33 -9.97 -16.43 4.22
N VAL A 34 -9.30 -15.31 3.95
CA VAL A 34 -7.88 -15.13 4.29
C VAL A 34 -7.61 -15.09 5.79
N ILE A 35 -8.57 -14.65 6.64
CA ILE A 35 -8.34 -14.53 8.09
C ILE A 35 -8.48 -15.88 8.82
N THR A 36 -9.12 -16.88 8.21
CA THR A 36 -9.26 -18.23 8.78
C THR A 36 -8.35 -19.25 8.09
N HIS A 37 -7.92 -18.99 6.85
CA HIS A 37 -7.11 -19.91 6.07
C HIS A 37 -5.75 -20.22 6.74
N PRO A 38 -5.32 -21.48 6.86
CA PRO A 38 -4.11 -21.87 7.59
C PRO A 38 -2.83 -21.17 7.15
N ALA A 39 -2.70 -20.85 5.86
CA ALA A 39 -1.51 -20.18 5.33
C ALA A 39 -1.37 -18.71 5.75
N PHE A 40 -2.45 -18.05 6.20
CA PHE A 40 -2.47 -16.59 6.38
C PHE A 40 -2.95 -16.15 7.77
N ARG A 41 -3.80 -16.94 8.45
CA ARG A 41 -4.48 -16.54 9.69
C ARG A 41 -3.55 -15.97 10.78
N ASN A 42 -2.38 -16.57 10.99
CA ASN A 42 -1.46 -16.10 12.02
C ASN A 42 -0.75 -14.81 11.62
N SER A 43 -0.48 -14.62 10.32
CA SER A 43 0.05 -13.36 9.80
C SER A 43 -1.00 -12.25 9.91
N ALA A 44 -2.26 -12.55 9.57
CA ALA A 44 -3.38 -11.62 9.75
C ALA A 44 -3.53 -11.18 11.22
N LEU A 45 -3.50 -12.13 12.16
CA LEU A 45 -3.51 -11.85 13.59
C LEU A 45 -2.30 -11.06 14.06
N SER A 46 -1.12 -11.30 13.48
CA SER A 46 0.10 -10.55 13.82
C SER A 46 0.01 -9.09 13.36
N ILE A 47 -0.61 -8.82 12.22
CA ILE A 47 -0.89 -7.46 11.74
C ILE A 47 -1.99 -6.81 12.57
N ALA A 48 -3.06 -7.54 12.92
CA ALA A 48 -4.13 -7.04 13.77
C ALA A 48 -3.61 -6.52 15.12
N LYS A 49 -2.61 -7.18 15.70
CA LYS A 49 -1.92 -6.71 16.93
C LYS A 49 -1.24 -5.35 16.77
N LEU A 50 -0.81 -4.98 15.57
CA LEU A 50 -0.24 -3.64 15.31
C LEU A 50 -1.31 -2.57 15.43
N TYR A 51 -2.51 -2.84 14.89
CA TYR A 51 -3.67 -1.96 15.02
C TYR A 51 -4.14 -1.87 16.47
N ASP A 52 -4.26 -2.99 17.18
CA ASP A 52 -4.64 -2.98 18.61
C ASP A 52 -3.63 -2.18 19.47
N ALA A 53 -2.33 -2.24 19.15
CA ALA A 53 -1.31 -1.51 19.88
C ALA A 53 -1.45 0.02 19.79
N LEU A 54 -2.18 0.54 18.80
CA LEU A 54 -2.50 1.98 18.71
C LEU A 54 -3.43 2.44 19.85
N HIS A 55 -4.18 1.51 20.45
CA HIS A 55 -5.14 1.75 21.54
C HIS A 55 -4.60 1.36 22.91
N ASP A 56 -3.44 0.70 22.98
CA ASP A 56 -2.80 0.32 24.24
C ASP A 56 -2.13 1.54 24.87
N GLU A 57 -2.57 1.92 26.08
CA GLU A 57 -2.04 3.04 26.86
C GLU A 57 -0.51 3.01 26.98
N LYS A 58 0.08 1.81 27.02
CA LYS A 58 1.54 1.62 27.09
C LYS A 58 2.27 2.17 25.86
N TYR A 59 1.66 2.10 24.68
CA TYR A 59 2.30 2.46 23.42
C TYR A 59 1.72 3.70 22.77
N GLN A 60 0.52 4.12 23.16
CA GLN A 60 -0.23 5.19 22.50
C GLN A 60 0.59 6.49 22.35
N ALA A 61 1.35 6.89 23.37
CA ALA A 61 2.20 8.08 23.32
C ALA A 61 3.31 8.01 22.26
N ILE A 62 3.74 6.81 21.87
CA ILE A 62 4.77 6.57 20.84
C ILE A 62 4.11 6.31 19.48
N LEU A 63 3.03 5.54 19.46
CA LEU A 63 2.40 5.02 18.25
C LEU A 63 1.29 5.91 17.68
N THR A 64 0.94 7.03 18.32
CA THR A 64 -0.11 7.92 17.82
C THR A 64 0.33 9.38 17.74
N THR A 65 -0.23 10.09 16.77
CA THR A 65 -0.11 11.55 16.60
C THR A 65 -1.42 12.08 16.03
N PRO A 66 -1.79 13.36 16.25
CA PRO A 66 -2.94 13.96 15.57
C PRO A 66 -2.80 13.91 14.05
N CYS A 67 -3.90 13.66 13.35
CA CYS A 67 -3.94 13.81 11.90
C CYS A 67 -3.73 15.28 11.50
N ASP A 68 -3.05 15.53 10.38
CA ASP A 68 -2.87 16.87 9.80
C ASP A 68 -3.96 17.26 8.79
N THR A 69 -5.00 16.42 8.68
CA THR A 69 -6.09 16.56 7.70
C THR A 69 -7.21 17.51 8.13
N GLY A 70 -7.16 18.02 9.37
CA GLY A 70 -8.24 18.79 9.99
C GLY A 70 -9.41 17.95 10.50
N SER A 71 -9.31 16.62 10.47
CA SER A 71 -10.34 15.70 10.96
C SER A 71 -10.51 15.70 12.48
N GLY A 72 -9.49 16.14 13.23
CA GLY A 72 -9.42 15.97 14.69
C GLY A 72 -9.15 14.53 15.13
N GLY A 73 -8.89 13.61 14.19
CA GLY A 73 -8.51 12.23 14.46
C GLY A 73 -7.04 12.08 14.86
N VAL A 74 -6.67 10.84 15.16
CA VAL A 74 -5.28 10.41 15.39
C VAL A 74 -4.89 9.35 14.38
N THR A 75 -3.59 9.20 14.14
CA THR A 75 -3.00 8.21 13.23
C THR A 75 -1.63 7.75 13.76
N HIS A 76 -1.01 6.78 13.10
CA HIS A 76 0.38 6.42 13.36
C HIS A 76 1.33 7.53 12.88
N PRO A 77 2.36 7.96 13.64
CA PRO A 77 3.24 9.09 13.29
C PRO A 77 3.72 9.09 11.83
N PHE A 78 4.20 7.94 11.36
CA PHE A 78 4.73 7.81 10.00
C PHE A 78 3.68 7.88 8.86
N PHE A 79 2.39 8.07 9.17
CA PHE A 79 1.32 8.30 8.19
C PHE A 79 1.05 9.79 7.93
N ARG A 80 1.68 10.72 8.66
CA ARG A 80 1.62 12.16 8.38
C ARG A 80 2.93 12.68 7.79
N VAL A 81 2.88 13.86 7.17
CA VAL A 81 4.10 14.54 6.70
C VAL A 81 4.90 15.08 7.90
N PRO A 82 6.19 14.74 8.03
CA PRO A 82 7.06 15.33 9.03
C PRO A 82 7.51 16.74 8.60
N HIS A 83 7.48 17.71 9.52
CA HIS A 83 7.89 19.09 9.28
C HIS A 83 9.11 19.53 10.09
N SER A 84 9.72 18.61 10.84
CA SER A 84 10.88 18.87 11.70
C SER A 84 11.73 17.62 11.92
N VAL A 85 12.93 17.81 12.49
CA VAL A 85 13.78 16.70 12.94
C VAL A 85 13.09 15.91 14.05
N ASP A 86 12.41 16.59 14.97
CA ASP A 86 11.68 15.94 16.06
C ASP A 86 10.53 15.06 15.54
N ASP A 87 9.87 15.47 14.45
CA ASP A 87 8.88 14.63 13.78
C ASP A 87 9.53 13.36 13.22
N LEU A 88 10.67 13.47 12.55
CA LEU A 88 11.40 12.31 12.02
C LEU A 88 11.89 11.37 13.13
N ILE A 89 12.31 11.90 14.28
CA ILE A 89 12.67 11.09 15.45
C ILE A 89 11.45 10.33 15.97
N ARG A 90 10.28 11.01 16.06
CA ARG A 90 9.02 10.37 16.46
C ARG A 90 8.60 9.28 15.48
N ASP A 91 8.72 9.52 14.18
CA ASP A 91 8.44 8.53 13.15
C ASP A 91 9.34 7.29 13.30
N ARG A 92 10.65 7.51 13.48
CA ARG A 92 11.63 6.43 13.73
C ARG A 92 11.24 5.60 14.96
N ASP A 93 10.90 6.26 16.06
CA ASP A 93 10.52 5.59 17.31
C ASP A 93 9.24 4.78 17.14
N ALA A 94 8.24 5.31 16.43
CA ALA A 94 6.98 4.61 16.13
C ALA A 94 7.19 3.38 15.25
N ILE A 95 7.95 3.52 14.15
CA ILE A 95 8.34 2.39 13.28
C ILE A 95 9.05 1.31 14.09
N ALA A 96 10.02 1.71 14.93
CA ALA A 96 10.75 0.77 15.77
C ALA A 96 9.83 0.07 16.79
N GLN A 97 8.84 0.78 17.34
CA GLN A 97 7.89 0.21 18.28
C GLN A 97 6.99 -0.85 17.62
N TRP A 98 6.47 -0.59 16.41
CA TRP A 98 5.74 -1.61 15.64
C TRP A 98 6.62 -2.79 15.21
N ALA A 99 7.85 -2.52 14.76
CA ALA A 99 8.79 -3.57 14.39
C ALA A 99 9.06 -4.53 15.56
N ARG A 100 9.13 -4.03 16.80
CA ARG A 100 9.32 -4.86 18.00
C ARG A 100 8.16 -5.81 18.29
N LEU A 101 6.93 -5.47 17.92
CA LEU A 101 5.76 -6.34 18.11
C LEU A 101 5.79 -7.60 17.23
N SER A 102 6.54 -7.53 16.11
CA SER A 102 6.82 -8.68 15.24
C SER A 102 8.26 -9.18 15.36
N TYR A 103 9.03 -8.69 16.34
CA TYR A 103 10.46 -8.95 16.52
C TYR A 103 11.30 -8.69 15.25
N GLY A 104 10.88 -7.75 14.40
CA GLY A 104 11.56 -7.38 13.17
C GLY A 104 11.32 -8.32 11.97
N TRP A 105 10.44 -9.32 12.09
CA TRP A 105 10.21 -10.30 11.02
C TRP A 105 9.18 -9.84 9.98
N LEU A 106 8.29 -8.92 10.33
CA LEU A 106 7.27 -8.39 9.41
C LEU A 106 7.81 -7.15 8.66
N GLY A 107 8.57 -7.36 7.58
CA GLY A 107 9.20 -6.27 6.82
C GLY A 107 8.28 -5.49 5.87
N ARG A 108 6.99 -5.80 5.83
CA ARG A 108 5.96 -5.15 4.99
C ARG A 108 4.72 -4.78 5.81
N SER A 109 4.88 -4.40 7.06
CA SER A 109 3.81 -3.85 7.90
C SER A 109 3.19 -2.57 7.30
N PRO A 110 2.01 -2.12 7.75
CA PRO A 110 1.31 -0.97 7.15
C PRO A 110 2.14 0.32 7.03
N ASP A 111 3.02 0.57 7.99
CA ASP A 111 3.96 1.71 8.01
C ASP A 111 4.97 1.69 6.86
N PHE A 112 5.29 0.51 6.29
CA PHE A 112 6.18 0.43 5.14
C PHE A 112 5.70 1.32 3.99
N LYS A 113 4.42 1.24 3.63
CA LYS A 113 3.88 2.01 2.50
C LYS A 113 3.41 3.40 2.90
N ALA A 114 3.30 3.69 4.20
CA ALA A 114 3.16 5.04 4.70
C ALA A 114 4.27 5.98 4.18
N SER A 115 5.49 5.45 3.99
CA SER A 115 6.61 6.17 3.35
C SER A 115 6.30 6.76 1.97
N PHE A 116 5.39 6.14 1.20
CA PHE A 116 4.90 6.67 -0.07
C PHE A 116 3.67 7.54 0.13
N LEU A 117 2.74 7.10 0.97
CA LEU A 117 1.49 7.81 1.21
C LEU A 117 1.74 9.23 1.72
N THR A 118 2.74 9.43 2.59
CA THR A 118 3.16 10.76 3.06
C THR A 118 3.69 11.64 1.93
N THR A 119 4.37 11.07 0.92
CA THR A 119 4.82 11.83 -0.27
C THR A 119 3.67 12.34 -1.14
N LEU A 120 2.51 11.66 -1.12
CA LEU A 120 1.30 12.17 -1.78
C LEU A 120 0.79 13.45 -1.12
N GLY A 121 0.94 13.58 0.19
CA GLY A 121 0.62 14.80 0.94
C GLY A 121 1.67 15.89 0.80
N ALA A 122 2.95 15.50 0.81
CA ALA A 122 4.08 16.44 0.75
C ALA A 122 4.30 17.04 -0.64
N ASN A 123 4.05 16.28 -1.71
CA ASN A 123 4.30 16.72 -3.09
C ASN A 123 3.20 16.25 -4.08
N PRO A 124 1.92 16.59 -3.84
CA PRO A 124 0.82 16.19 -4.72
C PRO A 124 0.95 16.79 -6.13
N GLU A 125 1.56 17.96 -6.26
CA GLU A 125 1.73 18.65 -7.56
C GLU A 125 2.64 17.86 -8.53
N ALA A 126 3.47 16.95 -8.03
CA ALA A 126 4.25 16.05 -8.88
C ALA A 126 3.39 15.12 -9.75
N TYR A 127 2.09 14.98 -9.41
CA TYR A 127 1.12 14.17 -10.13
C TYR A 127 0.31 14.96 -11.18
N GLY A 128 0.58 16.26 -11.36
CA GLY A 128 -0.05 17.08 -12.39
C GLY A 128 -1.57 17.12 -12.28
N GLU A 129 -2.28 16.74 -13.34
CA GLU A 129 -3.75 16.67 -13.35
C GLU A 129 -4.34 15.71 -12.30
N TYR A 130 -3.53 14.78 -11.78
CA TYR A 130 -3.94 13.84 -10.73
C TYR A 130 -3.56 14.29 -9.31
N ALA A 131 -3.17 15.55 -9.11
CA ALA A 131 -2.81 16.08 -7.80
C ALA A 131 -3.94 15.92 -6.75
N ASP A 132 -5.20 16.08 -7.16
CA ASP A 132 -6.35 15.88 -6.26
C ASP A 132 -6.50 14.42 -5.83
N ASN A 133 -6.17 13.45 -6.70
CA ASN A 133 -6.13 12.04 -6.33
C ASN A 133 -5.04 11.78 -5.28
N ALA A 134 -3.87 12.39 -5.44
CA ALA A 134 -2.78 12.30 -4.45
C ALA A 134 -3.22 12.86 -3.09
N ARG A 135 -3.84 14.04 -3.06
CA ARG A 135 -4.39 14.66 -1.84
C ARG A 135 -5.47 13.79 -1.20
N HIS A 136 -6.38 13.24 -2.01
CA HIS A 136 -7.43 12.34 -1.55
C HIS A 136 -6.85 11.10 -0.87
N TRP A 137 -5.92 10.42 -1.52
CA TRP A 137 -5.33 9.19 -0.99
C TRP A 137 -4.44 9.44 0.22
N TYR A 138 -3.73 10.58 0.28
CA TYR A 138 -3.02 10.99 1.49
C TYR A 138 -3.98 11.11 2.67
N LYS A 139 -5.03 11.94 2.52
CA LYS A 139 -6.03 12.16 3.57
C LYS A 139 -6.65 10.85 4.03
N ARG A 140 -7.16 10.06 3.09
CA ARG A 140 -7.87 8.81 3.38
C ARG A 140 -6.97 7.79 4.06
N SER A 141 -5.75 7.59 3.55
CA SER A 141 -4.84 6.59 4.13
C SER A 141 -4.31 6.99 5.49
N GLN A 142 -4.19 8.30 5.76
CA GLN A 142 -3.85 8.81 7.09
C GLN A 142 -4.99 8.62 8.09
N GLU A 143 -6.21 9.00 7.70
CA GLU A 143 -7.41 8.93 8.54
C GLU A 143 -7.86 7.49 8.82
N GLU A 144 -7.85 6.63 7.80
CA GLU A 144 -8.30 5.24 7.89
C GLU A 144 -7.15 4.25 8.17
N LEU A 145 -5.91 4.74 8.27
CA LEU A 145 -4.69 3.95 8.51
C LEU A 145 -4.60 2.73 7.57
N LEU A 146 -4.85 2.97 6.28
CA LEU A 146 -4.98 1.91 5.28
C LEU A 146 -3.68 1.12 5.11
N TYR A 147 -3.77 -0.20 5.16
CA TYR A 147 -2.65 -1.08 4.82
C TYR A 147 -2.50 -1.23 3.30
N TRP A 148 -1.48 -0.57 2.77
CA TRP A 148 -1.08 -0.70 1.38
C TRP A 148 0.17 -1.58 1.24
N ASN A 149 0.23 -2.33 0.15
CA ASN A 149 1.48 -2.85 -0.39
C ASN A 149 1.80 -2.18 -1.74
N HIS A 150 2.93 -2.53 -2.36
CA HIS A 150 3.27 -2.18 -3.73
C HIS A 150 3.53 -3.43 -4.59
N ALA A 151 3.22 -3.35 -5.87
CA ALA A 151 3.58 -4.36 -6.86
C ALA A 151 4.26 -3.64 -8.05
N ILE A 152 5.60 -3.66 -8.05
CA ILE A 152 6.41 -2.81 -8.95
C ILE A 152 7.20 -3.64 -9.95
N ILE A 153 7.76 -4.76 -9.49
CA ILE A 153 8.67 -5.60 -10.27
C ILE A 153 7.88 -6.34 -11.35
N ASN A 154 8.33 -6.21 -12.59
CA ASN A 154 7.77 -6.94 -13.72
C ASN A 154 8.09 -8.44 -13.60
N PRO A 155 7.22 -9.32 -14.11
CA PRO A 155 7.53 -10.73 -14.22
C PRO A 155 8.82 -10.96 -15.01
N PRO A 156 9.57 -12.04 -14.73
CA PRO A 156 10.63 -12.49 -15.63
C PRO A 156 10.04 -12.80 -17.02
N ILE A 157 10.67 -12.25 -18.07
CA ILE A 157 10.24 -12.43 -19.46
C ILE A 157 11.31 -13.23 -20.20
N ASP A 158 10.90 -14.21 -21.00
CA ASP A 158 11.80 -14.92 -21.90
C ASP A 158 12.20 -14.01 -23.07
N ARG A 159 13.47 -13.60 -23.08
CA ARG A 159 14.02 -12.71 -24.10
C ARG A 159 14.28 -13.39 -25.45
N ASN A 160 14.10 -14.72 -25.53
CA ASN A 160 14.26 -15.47 -26.77
C ASN A 160 12.96 -15.57 -27.57
N LEU A 161 11.82 -15.20 -26.97
CA LEU A 161 10.53 -15.20 -27.66
C LEU A 161 10.33 -13.93 -28.51
N PRO A 162 9.57 -14.02 -29.61
CA PRO A 162 9.16 -12.87 -30.40
C PRO A 162 8.40 -11.83 -29.55
N PRO A 163 8.58 -10.50 -29.77
CA PRO A 163 7.96 -9.45 -28.96
C PRO A 163 6.42 -9.54 -28.83
N ASP A 164 5.74 -9.98 -29.88
CA ASP A 164 4.28 -10.18 -29.94
C ASP A 164 3.79 -11.32 -29.01
N GLN A 165 4.68 -12.20 -28.55
CA GLN A 165 4.34 -13.28 -27.62
C GLN A 165 4.59 -12.91 -26.14
N ILE A 166 5.13 -11.73 -25.88
CA ILE A 166 5.52 -11.28 -24.54
C ILE A 166 5.02 -9.87 -24.21
N GLU A 167 4.19 -9.29 -25.07
CA GLU A 167 3.62 -7.94 -24.91
C GLU A 167 2.58 -7.84 -23.79
N ASP A 168 1.86 -8.92 -23.51
CA ASP A 168 0.74 -8.98 -22.56
C ASP A 168 1.14 -9.34 -21.12
N ILE A 169 2.42 -9.66 -20.89
CA ILE A 169 2.93 -10.11 -19.59
C ILE A 169 2.99 -8.97 -18.57
N CYS A 170 3.45 -7.78 -18.99
CA CYS A 170 3.59 -6.63 -18.11
C CYS A 170 2.28 -5.84 -18.02
N ILE A 171 2.10 -5.16 -16.88
CA ILE A 171 0.96 -4.25 -16.68
C ILE A 171 0.92 -3.20 -17.80
N HIS A 172 -0.20 -3.14 -18.52
CA HIS A 172 -0.47 -2.17 -19.58
C HIS A 172 -1.95 -1.78 -19.61
N VAL A 173 -2.26 -0.63 -20.20
CA VAL A 173 -3.65 -0.19 -20.43
C VAL A 173 -4.16 -0.89 -21.68
N GLU A 174 -5.24 -1.65 -21.55
CA GLU A 174 -5.95 -2.24 -22.70
C GLU A 174 -6.94 -1.26 -23.31
N LYS A 175 -7.59 -0.44 -22.48
CA LYS A 175 -8.65 0.46 -22.91
C LYS A 175 -8.81 1.64 -21.96
N GLU A 176 -8.96 2.83 -22.52
CA GLU A 176 -9.45 4.02 -21.82
C GLU A 176 -10.96 4.15 -22.00
N CYS A 177 -11.66 4.42 -20.89
CA CYS A 177 -13.11 4.58 -20.82
C CYS A 177 -13.44 5.91 -20.12
N ASP A 178 -14.66 6.40 -20.29
CA ASP A 178 -15.12 7.63 -19.64
C ASP A 178 -15.08 7.55 -18.10
N ASP A 179 -15.17 6.35 -17.55
CA ASP A 179 -15.18 6.04 -16.11
C ASP A 179 -13.88 5.45 -15.56
N GLY A 180 -12.83 5.34 -16.39
CA GLY A 180 -11.52 4.86 -15.93
C GLY A 180 -10.71 4.13 -17.01
N VAL A 181 -9.85 3.21 -16.57
CA VAL A 181 -8.97 2.43 -17.45
C VAL A 181 -9.11 0.93 -17.17
N ILE A 182 -9.11 0.14 -18.24
CA ILE A 182 -8.97 -1.32 -18.17
C ILE A 182 -7.49 -1.65 -18.30
N VAL A 183 -6.97 -2.42 -17.35
CA VAL A 183 -5.55 -2.73 -17.21
C VAL A 183 -5.38 -4.24 -17.08
N SER A 184 -4.43 -4.80 -17.82
CA SER A 184 -4.08 -6.22 -17.80
C SER A 184 -2.57 -6.42 -17.65
N GLY A 185 -2.18 -7.63 -17.25
CA GLY A 185 -0.80 -8.05 -17.05
C GLY A 185 -0.52 -8.45 -15.60
N ALA A 186 0.77 -8.65 -15.28
CA ALA A 186 1.18 -9.15 -13.98
C ALA A 186 2.32 -8.34 -13.34
N LYS A 187 2.45 -8.52 -12.03
CA LYS A 187 3.58 -8.06 -11.20
C LYS A 187 3.97 -9.19 -10.26
N VAL A 188 5.25 -9.25 -9.90
CA VAL A 188 5.79 -10.30 -9.02
C VAL A 188 6.19 -9.75 -7.66
N VAL A 189 6.31 -10.67 -6.69
CA VAL A 189 6.80 -10.41 -5.33
C VAL A 189 6.02 -9.28 -4.63
N ALA A 190 4.69 -9.33 -4.74
CA ALA A 190 3.79 -8.42 -4.05
C ALA A 190 3.59 -8.88 -2.58
N THR A 191 4.67 -8.84 -1.81
CA THR A 191 4.76 -9.37 -0.44
C THR A 191 3.66 -8.80 0.47
N GLY A 192 2.88 -9.69 1.09
CA GLY A 192 1.81 -9.30 2.01
C GLY A 192 0.48 -8.92 1.36
N SER A 193 0.40 -8.86 0.03
CA SER A 193 -0.80 -8.40 -0.71
C SER A 193 -2.10 -9.09 -0.31
N ALA A 194 -2.03 -10.39 0.02
CA ALA A 194 -3.17 -11.17 0.51
C ALA A 194 -3.85 -10.56 1.75
N LEU A 195 -3.13 -9.74 2.53
CA LEU A 195 -3.55 -9.16 3.80
C LEU A 195 -3.62 -7.62 3.76
N THR A 196 -3.58 -7.02 2.57
CA THR A 196 -3.63 -5.56 2.38
C THR A 196 -5.03 -5.10 1.97
N HIS A 197 -5.32 -3.81 2.14
CA HIS A 197 -6.51 -3.16 1.59
C HIS A 197 -6.29 -2.74 0.14
N TYR A 198 -5.08 -2.26 -0.21
CA TYR A 198 -4.76 -1.73 -1.53
C TYR A 198 -3.35 -2.12 -1.97
N ASN A 199 -3.14 -2.18 -3.29
CA ASN A 199 -1.83 -2.29 -3.90
C ASN A 199 -1.51 -1.06 -4.75
N PHE A 200 -0.33 -0.49 -4.57
CA PHE A 200 0.23 0.50 -5.48
C PHE A 200 0.94 -0.21 -6.63
N ILE A 201 0.35 -0.15 -7.82
CA ILE A 201 0.95 -0.68 -9.06
C ILE A 201 1.85 0.40 -9.66
N ALA A 202 3.12 0.06 -9.91
CA ALA A 202 4.09 0.99 -10.48
C ALA A 202 5.16 0.27 -11.33
N HIS A 203 6.05 1.07 -11.92
CA HIS A 203 7.15 0.59 -12.75
C HIS A 203 8.50 0.98 -12.13
N TYR A 204 9.48 0.09 -12.23
CA TYR A 204 10.86 0.37 -11.87
C TYR A 204 11.64 0.79 -13.12
N GLY A 205 12.12 2.03 -13.17
CA GLY A 205 12.84 2.58 -14.33
C GLY A 205 12.23 3.87 -14.86
N LEU A 206 12.88 4.47 -15.87
CA LEU A 206 12.40 5.70 -16.50
C LEU A 206 11.04 5.46 -17.18
N PRO A 207 10.12 6.45 -17.14
CA PRO A 207 8.87 6.36 -17.87
C PRO A 207 9.15 6.19 -19.36
N VAL A 208 8.49 5.22 -19.98
CA VAL A 208 8.58 4.95 -21.42
C VAL A 208 8.11 6.20 -22.17
N LYS A 209 9.05 6.96 -22.75
CA LYS A 209 8.77 8.17 -23.52
C LYS A 209 8.68 7.80 -25.01
N LYS A 210 7.44 7.59 -25.49
CA LYS A 210 6.97 7.57 -26.90
C LYS A 210 7.09 6.28 -27.74
N GLU A 211 6.30 6.29 -28.82
CA GLU A 211 5.21 5.34 -29.14
C GLU A 211 5.54 4.18 -30.10
N ASN A 212 6.79 3.91 -30.46
CA ASN A 212 7.06 3.07 -31.65
C ASN A 212 8.11 1.94 -31.57
N LEU A 213 8.38 1.26 -30.43
CA LEU A 213 9.11 -0.02 -30.39
C LEU A 213 8.96 -0.74 -29.02
N PRO A 214 8.95 -2.09 -28.98
CA PRO A 214 8.38 -2.86 -27.87
C PRO A 214 9.06 -2.65 -26.50
N TRP A 215 10.37 -2.40 -26.42
CA TRP A 215 11.06 -1.72 -25.29
C TRP A 215 12.36 -1.01 -25.72
N TYR A 216 12.39 -0.64 -27.01
CA TYR A 216 13.22 0.29 -27.78
C TYR A 216 14.74 0.08 -28.09
N ALA A 217 14.98 0.08 -29.42
CA ALA A 217 16.14 0.38 -30.28
C ALA A 217 17.59 0.21 -29.79
N HIS A 218 18.28 -0.66 -30.53
CA HIS A 218 19.70 -0.60 -30.84
C HIS A 218 20.25 0.81 -31.02
N TYR A 219 21.41 1.08 -30.43
CA TYR A 219 22.35 2.10 -30.91
C TYR A 219 23.79 1.69 -30.52
N PRO A 220 24.78 2.20 -31.28
CA PRO A 220 25.70 1.46 -32.15
C PRO A 220 26.72 0.55 -31.45
#